data_AF-A0A1Z9A4L3-F1
#
_entry.id   AF-A0A1Z9A4L3-F1
#
_cell.length_a   1.000
_cell.length_b   1.000
_cell.length_c   1.000
_cell.angle_alpha   90.00
_cell.angle_beta   90.00
_cell.angle_gamma   90.00
#
_symmetry.space_group_name_H-M   'P 1'
#
loop_
_entity.id
_entity.type
_entity.pdbx_description
1 polymer ?
#
loop_
_entity_poly.entity_id
_entity_poly.type
_entity_poly.pdbx_seq_one_letter_code
_entity_poly.pdbx_strand_id
1 'polypeptide(L)' 'MSLPTRLLTILPCLLTSCTVVSTPAERANLASKVMKPERDPLGAAMSDHMFFSREASHGGNGIGGGGCGCN' A
#
# COMPACT_ATOMS: atom_id res chain seq x y z
N MET A 1 3.12 -38.46 -23.88
CA MET A 1 2.85 -37.26 -23.05
C MET A 1 1.36 -37.23 -22.78
N SER A 2 0.95 -37.63 -21.58
CA SER A 2 -0.46 -37.86 -21.25
C SER A 2 -1.24 -36.54 -21.16
N LEU A 3 -2.49 -36.56 -21.61
CA LEU A 3 -3.44 -35.44 -21.56
C LEU A 3 -3.48 -34.68 -20.20
N PRO A 4 -3.40 -35.35 -19.01
CA PRO A 4 -3.33 -34.65 -17.73
C PRO A 4 -2.08 -33.79 -17.55
N THR A 5 -0.94 -34.18 -18.10
CA THR A 5 0.32 -33.41 -17.97
C THR A 5 0.25 -32.09 -18.74
N ARG A 6 -0.53 -32.03 -19.82
CA ARG A 6 -0.76 -30.79 -20.59
C ARG A 6 -1.71 -29.83 -19.87
N LEU A 7 -2.70 -30.35 -19.15
CA LEU A 7 -3.64 -29.52 -18.39
C LEU A 7 -2.95 -28.85 -17.18
N LEU A 8 -2.04 -29.57 -16.53
CA LEU A 8 -1.28 -29.08 -15.38
C LEU A 8 -0.33 -27.91 -15.72
N THR A 9 0.21 -27.89 -16.94
CA THR A 9 1.13 -26.82 -17.39
C THR A 9 0.42 -25.57 -17.90
N ILE A 10 -0.84 -25.66 -18.35
CA ILE A 10 -1.61 -24.52 -18.88
C ILE A 10 -2.25 -23.68 -17.77
N LEU A 11 -2.65 -24.31 -16.66
CA LEU A 11 -3.31 -23.66 -15.52
C LEU A 11 -2.56 -22.43 -14.93
N PRO A 12 -1.24 -22.44 -14.70
CA PRO A 12 -0.54 -21.29 -14.14
C PRO A 12 -0.43 -20.08 -15.09
N CYS A 13 -0.59 -20.27 -16.40
CA CYS A 13 -0.50 -19.18 -17.38
C CYS A 13 -1.70 -18.23 -17.32
N LEU A 14 -2.87 -18.76 -16.95
CA LEU A 14 -4.13 -18.03 -16.82
C LEU A 14 -4.22 -17.15 -15.55
N LEU A 15 -3.28 -17.32 -14.60
CA LEU A 15 -3.25 -16.61 -13.33
C LEU A 15 -2.34 -15.37 -13.36
N THR A 16 -1.82 -15.00 -14.53
CA THR A 16 -1.00 -13.78 -14.67
C THR A 16 -1.90 -12.54 -14.61
N SER A 17 -1.88 -11.83 -13.48
CA SER A 17 -2.54 -10.54 -13.33
C SER A 17 -1.56 -9.41 -13.65
N CYS A 18 -1.78 -8.72 -14.76
CA CYS A 18 -1.08 -7.46 -15.07
C CYS A 18 -1.63 -6.34 -14.20
N THR A 19 -1.15 -6.21 -12.96
CA THR A 19 -1.42 -5.01 -12.15
C THR A 19 -0.29 -4.02 -12.38
N VAL A 20 -0.53 -3.02 -13.22
CA VAL A 20 0.30 -1.83 -13.26
C VAL A 20 0.04 -1.07 -11.97
N VAL A 21 1.02 -1.05 -11.07
CA VAL A 21 0.97 -0.15 -9.91
C VAL A 21 1.01 1.26 -10.47
N SER A 22 -0.08 2.00 -10.31
CA SER A 22 -0.20 3.37 -10.79
C SER A 22 0.97 4.20 -10.28
N THR A 23 1.59 4.96 -11.18
CA THR A 23 2.79 5.73 -10.82
C THR A 23 2.42 6.78 -9.75
N PRO A 24 3.35 7.21 -8.88
CA PRO A 24 3.07 8.22 -7.86
C PRO A 24 2.45 9.51 -8.43
N ALA A 25 2.77 9.83 -9.69
CA ALA A 25 2.22 10.96 -10.42
C ALA A 25 0.74 10.80 -10.78
N GLU A 26 0.26 9.58 -11.07
CA GLU A 26 -1.17 9.33 -11.34
C GLU A 26 -2.02 9.53 -10.09
N ARG A 27 -1.49 9.19 -8.92
CA ARG A 27 -2.18 9.44 -7.64
C ARG A 27 -2.47 10.93 -7.43
N ALA A 28 -1.57 11.82 -7.87
CA ALA A 28 -1.79 13.26 -7.80
C ALA A 28 -2.92 13.74 -8.72
N ASN A 29 -3.06 13.14 -9.90
CA ASN A 29 -4.10 13.48 -10.86
C ASN A 29 -5.49 12.96 -10.45
N LEU A 30 -5.56 11.81 -9.77
CA LEU A 30 -6.81 11.24 -9.26
C LEU A 30 -7.19 11.78 -7.87
N ALA A 31 -6.32 12.53 -7.20
CA ALA A 31 -6.58 13.08 -5.88
C ALA A 31 -7.64 14.19 -5.94
N SER A 32 -8.75 13.98 -5.24
CA SER A 32 -9.79 15.00 -5.06
C SER A 32 -9.52 15.85 -3.81
N LYS A 33 -10.13 17.05 -3.74
CA LYS A 33 -9.95 17.98 -2.61
C LYS A 33 -10.33 17.36 -1.25
N VAL A 34 -11.21 16.36 -1.24
CA VAL A 34 -11.61 15.65 -0.01
C VAL A 34 -10.51 14.75 0.54
N MET A 35 -9.58 14.30 -0.31
CA MET A 35 -8.47 13.41 0.05
C MET A 35 -7.24 14.17 0.57
N LYS A 36 -7.32 15.50 0.69
CA LYS A 36 -6.23 16.30 1.27
C LYS A 36 -6.09 15.97 2.76
N PRO A 37 -4.89 15.64 3.26
CA PRO A 37 -4.69 15.34 4.67
C PRO A 37 -5.13 16.50 5.58
N GLU A 38 -4.93 17.74 5.10
CA GLU A 38 -5.19 18.97 5.87
C GLU A 38 -6.66 19.36 5.94
N ARG A 39 -7.55 18.62 5.25
CA ARG A 39 -8.98 18.91 5.23
C ARG A 39 -9.63 18.70 6.60
N ASP A 40 -9.17 17.68 7.33
CA ASP A 40 -9.77 17.24 8.59
C ASP A 40 -8.66 16.99 9.64
N PRO A 41 -8.31 18.02 10.42
CA PRO A 41 -7.23 17.90 11.40
C PRO A 41 -7.56 16.92 12.54
N LEU A 42 -8.84 16.73 12.85
CA LEU A 42 -9.26 15.76 13.87
C LEU A 42 -9.10 14.33 13.34
N GLY A 43 -9.53 14.09 12.11
CA GLY A 43 -9.34 12.81 11.42
C GLY A 43 -7.84 12.47 11.28
N ALA A 44 -7.02 13.45 10.91
CA ALA A 44 -5.57 13.27 10.82
C ALA A 44 -4.96 12.88 12.18
N ALA A 45 -5.30 13.60 13.27
CA ALA A 45 -4.81 13.29 14.61
C ALA A 45 -5.26 11.89 15.10
N MET A 46 -6.48 11.48 14.77
CA MET A 46 -6.99 10.13 15.07
C MET A 46 -6.25 9.05 14.27
N SER A 47 -6.01 9.28 12.98
CA SER A 47 -5.24 8.36 12.14
C SER A 47 -3.80 8.20 12.64
N ASP A 48 -3.15 9.30 13.02
CA ASP A 48 -1.81 9.26 13.64
C ASP A 48 -1.83 8.47 14.95
N HIS A 49 -2.80 8.72 15.82
CA HIS A 49 -2.95 7.97 17.07
C HIS A 49 -3.12 6.47 16.82
N MET A 50 -3.92 6.07 15.83
CA MET A 50 -4.08 4.67 15.43
C MET A 50 -2.80 4.08 14.85
N PHE A 51 -2.09 4.84 14.01
CA PHE A 51 -0.84 4.42 13.38
C PHE A 51 0.26 4.20 14.42
N PHE A 52 0.49 5.15 15.31
CA PHE A 52 1.46 4.99 16.40
C PHE A 52 1.05 3.89 17.38
N SER A 53 -0.24 3.66 17.60
CA SER A 53 -0.68 2.57 18.49
C SER A 53 -0.42 1.18 17.90
N ARG A 54 -0.45 1.03 16.57
CA ARG A 54 -0.37 -0.27 15.90
C ARG A 54 0.98 -0.56 15.26
N GLU A 55 1.66 0.48 14.79
CA GLU A 55 2.82 0.42 13.90
C GLU A 55 3.95 1.35 14.37
N ALA A 56 4.05 1.60 15.70
CA ALA A 56 5.09 2.43 16.32
C ALA A 56 6.52 2.12 15.83
N SER A 57 6.75 0.88 15.38
CA SER A 57 7.98 0.36 14.80
C SER A 57 8.27 0.77 13.35
N HIS A 58 7.56 1.73 12.75
CA HIS A 58 7.83 2.16 11.36
C HIS A 58 8.10 3.65 11.17
N GLY A 59 8.07 4.47 12.23
CA GLY A 59 8.33 5.91 12.12
C GLY A 59 7.16 6.68 11.51
N GLY A 60 6.69 7.70 12.23
CA GLY A 60 5.53 8.48 11.83
C GLY A 60 5.87 9.74 11.03
N ASN A 61 4.82 10.42 10.56
CA ASN A 61 4.85 11.51 9.58
C ASN A 61 5.43 12.86 10.10
N GLY A 62 6.25 12.88 11.16
CA GLY A 62 6.75 14.16 11.69
C GLY A 62 7.65 14.13 12.91
N ILE A 63 7.89 12.98 13.54
CA ILE A 63 8.87 12.81 14.61
C ILE A 63 9.62 11.50 14.38
N GLY A 64 10.93 11.55 14.56
CA GLY A 64 11.93 10.60 14.07
C GLY A 64 11.51 9.13 14.08
N GLY A 65 11.91 8.45 13.02
CA GLY A 65 11.70 7.03 12.78
C GLY A 65 11.84 6.17 14.03
N GLY A 66 10.70 5.75 14.59
CA GLY A 66 10.62 4.79 15.68
C GLY A 66 10.62 3.34 15.21
N GLY A 67 11.06 3.06 13.98
CA GLY A 67 11.42 1.69 13.62
C GLY A 67 12.67 1.22 14.30
N CYS A 68 12.94 -0.08 14.20
CA CYS A 68 14.00 -0.86 14.87
C CYS A 68 15.44 -0.24 14.81
N GLY A 69 15.64 0.96 14.27
CA GLY A 69 16.88 1.72 14.42
C GLY A 69 18.02 1.17 13.56
N CYS A 70 17.77 0.21 12.68
CA CYS A 70 18.77 -0.30 11.76
C CYS A 70 18.80 0.57 10.49
N ASN A 71 19.61 1.64 10.52
CA ASN A 71 20.46 1.96 9.38
C ASN A 71 21.73 1.12 9.50
#